data_AF-A0A8I1JIL5-F1
#
_entry.id   AF-A0A8I1JIL5-F1
#
_cell.length_a   1.000
_cell.length_b   1.000
_cell.length_c   1.000
_cell.angle_alpha   90.00
_cell.angle_beta   90.00
_cell.angle_gamma   90.00
#
_symmetry.space_group_name_H-M   'P 1'
#
loop_
_entity.id
_entity.type
_entity.pdbx_description
1 polymer ?
#
loop_
_entity_poly.entity_id
_entity_poly.type
_entity_poly.pdbx_seq_one_letter_code
_entity_poly.pdbx_strand_id
1 'polypeptide(L)' 'MTQQPVDDIEIVAALFQLARSGAIYTKEVLLIEAKKLFPDVPEERLLDCRRQLGERLKGSDYLGYSDEYDRQRRRKAS' A
#
# COMPACT_ATOMS: atom_id res chain seq x y z
N MET A 1 -7.67 3.46 -28.76
CA MET A 1 -8.39 3.02 -27.55
C MET A 1 -8.08 4.04 -26.48
N THR A 2 -9.06 4.81 -26.02
CA THR A 2 -8.88 5.75 -24.91
C THR A 2 -8.80 4.93 -23.62
N GLN A 3 -7.60 4.73 -23.09
CA GLN A 3 -7.43 4.17 -21.75
C GLN A 3 -8.12 5.12 -20.76
N GLN A 4 -9.07 4.59 -19.98
CA GLN A 4 -9.62 5.35 -18.87
C GLN A 4 -8.49 5.62 -17.86
N PRO A 5 -8.41 6.83 -17.29
CA PRO A 5 -7.41 7.12 -16.28
C PRO A 5 -7.60 6.20 -15.07
N VAL A 6 -6.54 5.47 -14.71
CA VAL A 6 -6.47 4.65 -13.49
C VAL A 6 -6.77 5.51 -12.26
N ASP A 7 -7.55 5.00 -11.32
CA ASP A 7 -7.90 5.68 -10.06
C ASP A 7 -6.75 5.58 -9.03
N ASP A 8 -6.60 6.58 -8.17
CA ASP A 8 -5.61 6.60 -7.09
C ASP A 8 -5.77 5.40 -6.15
N ILE A 9 -7.01 4.94 -5.91
CA ILE A 9 -7.24 3.78 -5.05
C ILE A 9 -6.67 2.49 -5.63
N GLU A 10 -6.69 2.34 -6.96
CA GLU A 10 -6.11 1.20 -7.66
C GLU A 10 -4.58 1.25 -7.58
N ILE A 11 -3.99 2.44 -7.72
CA ILE A 11 -2.55 2.67 -7.55
C ILE A 11 -2.14 2.31 -6.11
N VAL A 12 -2.85 2.81 -5.11
CA VAL A 12 -2.58 2.52 -3.69
C VAL A 12 -2.67 1.02 -3.40
N ALA A 13 -3.66 0.33 -3.95
CA ALA A 13 -3.80 -1.12 -3.79
C ALA A 13 -2.64 -1.89 -4.43
N ALA A 14 -2.22 -1.50 -5.64
CA ALA A 14 -1.07 -2.11 -6.31
C ALA A 14 0.25 -1.86 -5.55
N LEU A 15 0.46 -0.65 -5.03
CA LEU A 15 1.60 -0.31 -4.18
C LEU A 15 1.63 -1.17 -2.90
N PHE A 16 0.46 -1.42 -2.29
CA PHE A 16 0.36 -2.31 -1.13
C PHE A 16 0.72 -3.76 -1.48
N GLN A 17 0.25 -4.27 -2.62
CA GLN A 17 0.61 -5.61 -3.09
C GLN A 17 2.11 -5.74 -3.36
N LEU A 18 2.71 -4.74 -4.03
CA LEU A 18 4.15 -4.65 -4.27
C LEU A 18 4.94 -4.66 -2.95
N ALA A 19 4.53 -3.86 -1.97
CA ALA A 19 5.15 -3.85 -0.64
C ALA A 19 5.02 -5.18 0.11
N ARG A 20 3.87 -5.87 -0.01
CA ARG A 20 3.64 -7.19 0.61
C ARG A 20 4.38 -8.34 -0.06
N SER A 21 4.82 -8.19 -1.32
CA SER A 21 5.52 -9.24 -2.05
C SER A 21 6.84 -9.67 -1.39
N GLY A 22 7.40 -8.84 -0.50
CA GLY A 22 8.68 -9.10 0.14
C GLY A 22 9.88 -8.94 -0.80
N ALA A 23 9.68 -8.58 -2.07
CA ALA A 23 10.76 -8.30 -3.02
C ALA A 23 11.27 -6.85 -2.94
N ILE A 24 10.52 -5.97 -2.30
CA ILE A 24 10.76 -4.53 -2.30
C ILE A 24 11.06 -4.07 -0.88
N TYR A 25 12.33 -3.74 -0.64
CA TYR A 25 12.84 -3.42 0.70
C TYR A 25 13.05 -1.92 0.92
N THR A 26 12.93 -1.09 -0.12
CA THR A 26 13.11 0.36 -0.01
C THR A 26 12.02 1.14 -0.73
N LYS A 27 11.82 2.38 -0.28
CA LYS A 27 10.84 3.32 -0.84
C LYS A 27 11.18 3.75 -2.28
N GLU A 28 12.46 3.68 -2.66
CA GLU A 28 12.97 3.95 -4.01
C GLU A 28 12.63 2.81 -4.97
N VAL A 29 12.85 1.55 -4.56
CA VAL A 29 12.51 0.37 -5.37
C VAL A 29 11.00 0.30 -5.60
N LEU A 30 10.19 0.61 -4.58
CA LEU A 30 8.74 0.66 -4.72
C LEU A 30 8.29 1.66 -5.80
N LEU A 31 8.93 2.83 -5.85
CA LEU A 31 8.61 3.87 -6.85
C LEU A 31 9.06 3.46 -8.26
N ILE A 32 10.22 2.81 -8.39
CA ILE A 32 10.70 2.28 -9.68
C ILE A 32 9.71 1.25 -10.23
N GLU A 33 9.27 0.29 -9.41
CA GLU A 33 8.29 -0.72 -9.82
C GLU A 33 6.92 -0.10 -10.11
N ALA A 34 6.49 0.90 -9.34
CA ALA A 34 5.26 1.64 -9.61
C ALA A 34 5.29 2.36 -10.97
N LYS A 35 6.41 2.97 -11.35
CA LYS A 35 6.58 3.61 -12.67
C LYS A 35 6.51 2.61 -13.82
N LYS A 36 6.97 1.36 -13.61
CA LYS A 36 6.82 0.29 -14.62
C LYS A 36 5.37 -0.16 -14.77
N LEU A 37 4.64 -0.24 -13.65
CA LEU A 37 3.24 -0.66 -13.63
C LEU A 37 2.30 0.42 -14.19
N PHE A 38 2.63 1.68 -13.96
CA PHE A 38 1.84 2.86 -14.32
C PHE A 38 2.69 3.87 -15.12
N PRO A 39 3.12 3.54 -16.34
CA PRO A 39 4.05 4.38 -17.12
C PRO A 39 3.45 5.74 -17.51
N ASP A 40 2.12 5.80 -17.68
CA ASP A 40 1.40 7.03 -18.06
C ASP A 40 1.02 7.91 -16.86
N VAL A 41 1.31 7.46 -15.63
CA VAL A 41 1.00 8.21 -14.42
C VAL A 41 2.19 9.09 -14.02
N PRO A 42 2.01 10.41 -13.83
CA PRO A 42 3.07 11.29 -13.37
C PRO A 42 3.67 10.83 -12.04
N GLU A 43 5.00 10.97 -11.90
CA GLU A 43 5.72 10.57 -10.70
C GLU A 43 5.18 11.24 -9.43
N GLU A 44 4.78 12.51 -9.51
CA GLU A 44 4.18 13.25 -8.39
C GLU A 44 2.92 12.55 -7.87
N ARG A 45 2.08 12.03 -8.78
CA ARG A 45 0.86 11.31 -8.43
C ARG A 45 1.16 9.95 -7.78
N LEU A 46 2.19 9.25 -8.26
CA LEU A 46 2.67 8.01 -7.63
C LEU A 46 3.21 8.27 -6.21
N LEU A 47 3.92 9.39 -6.01
CA LEU A 47 4.42 9.80 -4.70
C LEU A 47 3.27 10.13 -3.73
N ASP A 48 2.22 10.79 -4.21
CA ASP A 48 1.04 11.05 -3.39
C ASP A 48 0.31 9.76 -3.01
N CYS A 49 0.09 8.84 -3.96
CA CYS A 49 -0.48 7.52 -3.68
C CYS A 49 0.37 6.74 -2.65
N ARG A 50 1.70 6.83 -2.73
CA ARG A 50 2.60 6.23 -1.72
C ARG A 50 2.41 6.86 -0.34
N ARG A 51 2.21 8.18 -0.25
CA ARG A 51 1.90 8.87 1.01
C ARG A 51 0.57 8.38 1.58
N GLN A 52 -0.48 8.31 0.76
CA GLN A 52 -1.79 7.80 1.16
C GLN A 52 -1.72 6.36 1.69
N LEU A 53 -0.90 5.50 1.06
CA LEU A 53 -0.63 4.16 1.56
C LEU A 53 -0.03 4.19 2.98
N GLY A 54 0.98 5.02 3.21
CA GLY A 54 1.60 5.16 4.53
C GLY A 54 0.63 5.64 5.61
N GLU A 55 -0.23 6.61 5.28
CA GLU A 55 -1.29 7.10 6.18
C GLU A 55 -2.29 6.01 6.54
N ARG A 56 -2.73 5.22 5.54
CA ARG A 56 -3.64 4.09 5.75
C ARG A 56 -3.02 3.01 6.63
N LEU A 57 -1.75 2.65 6.40
CA LEU A 57 -1.05 1.65 7.20
C LEU A 57 -0.80 2.11 8.64
N LYS A 58 -0.50 3.39 8.85
CA LYS A 58 -0.30 3.95 10.20
C LYS A 58 -1.62 4.11 10.95
N GLY A 59 -2.70 4.44 10.25
CA GLY A 59 -4.03 4.67 10.83
C GLY A 59 -4.89 3.41 10.96
N SER A 60 -4.48 2.27 10.41
CA SER A 60 -5.30 1.06 10.40
C SER A 60 -5.22 0.25 11.70
N ASP A 61 -5.75 0.79 12.79
CA ASP A 61 -6.49 -0.08 13.72
C ASP A 61 -7.98 -0.06 13.33
N TYR A 62 -8.22 -0.45 12.08
CA TYR A 62 -9.56 -0.42 11.50
C TYR A 62 -10.47 -1.32 12.35
N LEU A 63 -11.49 -0.74 12.97
CA LEU A 63 -12.43 -1.43 13.85
C LEU A 63 -11.79 -2.16 15.05
N GLY A 64 -10.57 -1.83 15.46
CA GLY A 64 -9.94 -2.52 16.58
C GLY A 64 -9.38 -3.91 16.23
N TYR A 65 -9.21 -4.24 14.94
CA TYR A 65 -8.72 -5.56 14.54
C TYR A 65 -7.29 -5.85 15.01
N SER A 66 -6.44 -4.83 15.15
CA SER A 66 -5.09 -5.01 15.70
C SER A 66 -5.17 -5.39 17.18
N ASP A 67 -6.01 -4.67 17.93
CA ASP A 67 -6.31 -4.95 19.33
C ASP A 67 -6.98 -6.32 19.54
N GLU A 68 -7.85 -6.74 18.64
CA GLU A 68 -8.48 -8.06 18.67
C GLU A 68 -7.45 -9.16 18.42
N TYR A 69 -6.58 -9.01 17.41
CA TYR A 69 -5.50 -9.95 17.13
C TYR A 69 -4.57 -10.13 18.33
N ASP A 70 -4.16 -9.02 18.97
CA ASP A 70 -3.32 -9.07 20.17
C ASP A 70 -4.03 -9.75 21.35
N ARG A 71 -5.33 -9.49 21.56
CA ARG A 71 -6.14 -10.18 22.56
C ARG A 71 -6.20 -11.69 22.31
N GLN A 72 -6.41 -12.11 21.06
CA GLN A 72 -6.44 -13.53 20.69
C GLN A 72 -5.06 -14.18 20.90
N ARG A 73 -3.97 -13.49 20.56
CA ARG A 73 -2.60 -13.99 20.76
C ARG A 73 -2.27 -14.21 22.23
N ARG A 74 -2.64 -13.27 23.11
CA ARG A 74 -2.43 -13.39 24.57
C ARG A 74 -3.22 -14.56 25.17
N ARG A 75 -4.45 -14.80 24.69
CA ARG A 75 -5.30 -15.93 25.13
C ARG A 75 -4.73 -17.31 24.76
N LYS A 76 -4.02 -17.42 23.64
CA LYS A 76 -3.38 -18.70 23.22
C LYS A 76 -2.07 -19.00 23.97
N ALA A 77 -1.48 -18.01 24.64
CA ALA A 77 -0.24 -18.14 25.38
C ALA A 77 -0.46 -18.40 26.89
N SER A 78 -1.72 -18.46 27.34
CA SER A 78 -2.14 -18.84 28.71
C SER A 78 -2.72 -20.24 28.69
#